data_AF-A0AAE9YRA9-F1
#
_entry.id   AF-A0AAE9YRA9-F1
#
_cell.length_a   1.000
_cell.length_b   1.000
_cell.length_c   1.000
_cell.angle_alpha   90.00
_cell.angle_beta   90.00
_cell.angle_gamma   90.00
#
_symmetry.space_group_name_H-M   'P 1'
#
loop_
_entity.id
_entity.type
_entity.pdbx_description
1 polymer ?
#
loop_
_entity_poly.entity_id
_entity_poly.type
_entity_poly.pdbx_seq_one_letter_code
_entity_poly.pdbx_strand_id
1 'polypeptide(L)'
;MKTARLEEEQLIERYILRQMTEEEASEFEAFYLSNQECLDQLELAQRLFQGLEMIAEAPDVAPEPKVVQISSHKSWWQRQVPAWSLAASLLLAILPSGYLYHTLSQQSFPDSHISVVNLPLSELRGAEQAITIKRDDKQVILSAYIDTDIINMDFPLYGFQLSKGDAEDPVWQLEDLQLTSDGMLYIDLGKNYLQAGRYQFNLFGLEDGERQVLLKSGLLDVSR
;
A
#
# COMPACT_ATOMS: atom_id res chain seq x y z
N MET A 1 -3.67 2.42 -30.84
CA MET A 1 -2.68 1.96 -29.85
C MET A 1 -2.99 2.38 -28.41
N LYS A 2 -3.68 3.49 -28.12
CA LYS A 2 -4.02 3.91 -26.74
C LYS A 2 -5.17 3.13 -26.08
N THR A 3 -6.10 2.60 -26.87
CA THR A 3 -7.31 1.91 -26.37
C THR A 3 -7.03 0.50 -25.85
N ALA A 4 -6.12 -0.24 -26.47
CA ALA A 4 -5.80 -1.61 -26.06
C ALA A 4 -5.22 -1.71 -24.63
N ARG A 5 -4.37 -0.76 -24.22
CA ARG A 5 -3.81 -0.74 -22.86
C ARG A 5 -4.85 -0.47 -21.76
N LEU A 6 -5.82 0.40 -22.05
CA LEU A 6 -6.87 0.74 -21.08
C LEU A 6 -7.83 -0.44 -20.86
N GLU A 7 -8.07 -1.23 -21.89
CA GLU A 7 -8.88 -2.46 -21.80
C GLU A 7 -8.16 -3.53 -20.97
N GLU A 8 -6.83 -3.66 -21.10
CA GLU A 8 -6.01 -4.57 -20.30
C GLU A 8 -5.99 -4.21 -18.80
N GLU A 9 -5.77 -2.94 -18.47
CA GLU A 9 -5.76 -2.47 -17.07
C GLU A 9 -7.11 -2.70 -16.37
N GLN A 10 -8.22 -2.50 -17.08
CA GLN A 10 -9.58 -2.76 -16.56
C GLN A 10 -9.88 -4.24 -16.33
N LEU A 11 -9.29 -5.13 -17.13
CA LEU A 11 -9.43 -6.58 -16.96
C LEU A 11 -8.70 -7.06 -15.69
N ILE A 12 -7.48 -6.59 -15.45
CA ILE A 12 -6.71 -6.90 -14.24
C ILE A 12 -7.49 -6.47 -12.99
N GLU A 13 -8.01 -5.25 -12.98
CA GLU A 13 -8.75 -4.70 -11.83
C GLU A 13 -9.99 -5.54 -11.50
N ARG A 14 -10.80 -5.89 -12.51
CA ARG A 14 -12.00 -6.73 -12.32
C ARG A 14 -11.67 -8.12 -11.81
N TYR A 15 -10.56 -8.69 -12.25
CA TYR A 15 -10.08 -9.99 -11.77
C TYR A 15 -9.69 -9.91 -10.29
N ILE A 16 -8.87 -8.94 -9.90
CA ILE A 16 -8.42 -8.75 -8.51
C ILE A 16 -9.59 -8.46 -7.57
N LEU A 17 -10.54 -7.61 -7.98
CA LEU A 17 -11.73 -7.26 -7.19
C LEU A 17 -12.79 -8.39 -7.16
N ARG A 18 -12.51 -9.57 -7.74
CA ARG A 18 -13.45 -10.71 -7.86
C ARG A 18 -14.79 -10.34 -8.51
N GLN A 19 -14.75 -9.44 -9.48
CA GLN A 19 -15.91 -8.99 -10.26
C GLN A 19 -16.06 -9.74 -11.59
N MET A 20 -15.30 -10.82 -11.78
CA MET A 20 -15.42 -11.76 -12.90
C MET A 20 -16.22 -13.00 -12.49
N THR A 21 -16.95 -13.56 -13.45
CA THR A 21 -17.53 -14.90 -13.30
C THR A 21 -16.43 -15.98 -13.35
N GLU A 22 -16.70 -17.19 -12.84
CA GLU A 22 -15.70 -18.28 -12.86
C GLU A 22 -15.21 -18.64 -14.27
N GLU A 23 -16.11 -18.64 -15.26
CA GLU A 23 -15.74 -18.88 -16.66
C GLU A 23 -14.85 -17.77 -17.22
N GLU A 24 -15.19 -16.50 -16.97
CA GLU A 24 -14.37 -15.35 -17.38
C GLU A 24 -12.99 -15.34 -16.71
N ALA A 25 -12.94 -15.68 -15.41
CA ALA A 25 -11.69 -15.75 -14.66
C ALA A 25 -10.78 -16.87 -15.19
N SER A 26 -11.33 -18.02 -15.54
CA SER A 26 -10.56 -19.15 -16.07
C SER A 26 -10.00 -18.85 -17.46
N GLU A 27 -10.76 -18.19 -18.33
CA GLU A 27 -10.28 -17.70 -19.63
C GLU A 27 -9.21 -16.62 -19.49
N PHE A 28 -9.40 -15.70 -18.54
CA PHE A 28 -8.41 -14.68 -18.20
C PHE A 28 -7.11 -15.33 -17.71
N GLU A 29 -7.15 -16.26 -16.76
CA GLU A 29 -6.00 -16.99 -16.24
C GLU A 29 -5.24 -17.75 -17.34
N ALA A 30 -5.96 -18.45 -18.22
CA ALA A 30 -5.33 -19.19 -19.33
C ALA A 30 -4.53 -18.29 -20.27
N PHE A 31 -5.01 -17.05 -20.49
CA PHE A 31 -4.34 -16.07 -21.34
C PHE A 31 -3.23 -15.30 -20.59
N TYR A 32 -3.52 -14.81 -19.39
CA TYR A 32 -2.61 -13.96 -18.61
C TYR A 32 -1.43 -14.75 -18.01
N LEU A 33 -1.65 -15.99 -17.54
CA LEU A 33 -0.58 -16.85 -17.00
C LEU A 33 0.37 -17.37 -18.09
N SER A 34 0.01 -17.21 -19.37
CA SER A 34 0.85 -17.62 -20.50
C SER A 34 1.91 -16.58 -20.89
N ASN A 35 1.83 -15.36 -20.35
CA ASN A 35 2.74 -14.26 -20.62
C ASN A 35 3.41 -13.74 -19.34
N GLN A 36 4.73 -13.82 -19.30
CA GLN A 36 5.52 -13.47 -18.11
C GLN A 36 5.45 -11.98 -17.75
N GLU A 37 5.31 -11.08 -18.74
CA GLU A 37 5.16 -9.65 -18.49
C GLU A 37 3.77 -9.30 -17.91
N CYS A 38 2.74 -10.08 -18.27
CA CYS A 38 1.39 -9.93 -17.75
C CYS A 38 1.29 -10.43 -16.29
N LEU A 39 2.04 -11.49 -15.96
CA LEU A 39 2.19 -11.99 -14.60
C LEU A 39 2.79 -10.95 -13.66
N ASP A 40 3.87 -10.29 -14.09
CA ASP A 40 4.51 -9.23 -13.29
C ASP A 40 3.56 -8.06 -13.02
N GLN A 41 2.72 -7.69 -14.01
CA GLN A 41 1.71 -6.64 -13.86
C GLN A 41 0.58 -7.03 -12.91
N LEU A 42 0.09 -8.26 -13.01
CA LEU A 42 -0.94 -8.79 -12.11
C LEU A 42 -0.43 -8.84 -10.66
N GLU A 43 0.81 -9.31 -10.47
CA GLU A 43 1.46 -9.37 -9.17
C GLU A 43 1.65 -7.98 -8.55
N LEU A 44 2.09 -6.98 -9.34
CA LEU A 44 2.23 -5.60 -8.89
C LEU A 44 0.88 -4.98 -8.50
N ALA A 45 -0.16 -5.20 -9.30
CA ALA A 45 -1.50 -4.71 -9.01
C ALA A 45 -2.07 -5.35 -7.73
N GLN A 46 -1.93 -6.67 -7.57
CA GLN A 46 -2.38 -7.38 -6.37
C GLN A 46 -1.65 -6.89 -5.10
N ARG A 47 -0.34 -6.68 -5.19
CA ARG A 47 0.47 -6.09 -4.10
C ARG A 47 -0.01 -4.71 -3.69
N LEU A 48 -0.35 -3.86 -4.65
CA LEU A 48 -0.87 -2.52 -4.39
C LEU A 48 -2.23 -2.58 -3.68
N PHE A 49 -3.15 -3.42 -4.14
CA PHE A 49 -4.45 -3.60 -3.50
C PHE A 49 -4.33 -4.13 -2.06
N GLN A 50 -3.51 -5.16 -1.84
CA GLN A 50 -3.27 -5.70 -0.48
C GLN A 50 -2.65 -4.64 0.46
N GLY A 51 -1.67 -3.87 -0.04
CA GLY A 51 -1.07 -2.78 0.74
C GLY A 51 -2.08 -1.71 1.16
N LEU A 52 -3.01 -1.36 0.27
CA LEU A 52 -4.09 -0.40 0.58
C LEU A 52 -5.12 -0.96 1.58
N GLU A 53 -5.47 -2.25 1.48
CA GLU A 53 -6.39 -2.90 2.42
C GLU A 53 -5.82 -2.93 3.85
N MET A 54 -4.53 -3.25 4.02
CA MET A 54 -3.90 -3.24 5.35
C MET A 54 -3.84 -1.84 5.98
N ILE A 55 -3.65 -0.79 5.17
CA ILE A 55 -3.72 0.60 5.66
C ILE A 55 -5.15 0.96 6.09
N ALA A 56 -6.17 0.43 5.39
CA ALA A 56 -7.57 0.66 5.72
C ALA A 56 -8.05 -0.14 6.95
N GLU A 57 -7.47 -1.31 7.19
CA GLU A 57 -7.79 -2.18 8.34
C GLU A 57 -6.93 -1.89 9.58
N ALA A 58 -5.86 -1.10 9.46
CA ALA A 58 -5.11 -0.60 10.61
C ALA A 58 -6.07 0.18 11.52
N PRO A 59 -6.35 -0.29 12.75
CA PRO A 59 -7.19 0.45 13.68
C PRO A 59 -6.46 1.74 14.03
N ASP A 60 -7.20 2.85 14.04
CA ASP A 60 -6.76 4.21 14.37
C ASP A 60 -6.36 4.32 15.87
N VAL A 61 -5.36 3.55 16.27
CA VAL A 61 -4.79 3.48 17.61
C VAL A 61 -3.35 3.98 17.53
N ALA A 62 -3.21 5.24 17.13
CA ALA A 62 -2.07 6.02 17.56
C ALA A 62 -2.36 6.51 19.00
N PRO A 63 -1.42 6.39 19.95
CA PRO A 63 -1.53 7.11 21.21
C PRO A 63 -1.51 8.61 20.90
N GLU A 64 -2.60 9.29 21.26
CA GLU A 64 -2.76 10.73 21.07
C GLU A 64 -1.49 11.47 21.55
N PRO A 65 -0.81 12.26 20.71
CA PRO A 65 0.15 13.23 21.22
C PRO A 65 -0.63 14.17 22.14
N LYS A 66 -0.12 14.43 23.36
CA LYS A 66 -0.73 15.36 24.34
C LYS A 66 -0.95 16.73 23.70
N VAL A 67 -2.13 16.94 23.14
CA VAL A 67 -2.61 18.23 22.66
C VAL A 67 -3.00 19.04 23.89
N VAL A 68 -2.28 20.14 24.10
CA VAL A 68 -2.67 21.17 25.07
C VAL A 68 -4.09 21.61 24.78
N GLN A 69 -4.99 21.43 25.76
CA GLN A 69 -6.41 21.74 25.66
C GLN A 69 -6.61 23.21 25.28
N ILE A 70 -7.09 23.45 24.05
CA ILE A 70 -7.77 24.68 23.71
C ILE A 70 -9.25 24.44 24.02
N SER A 71 -9.76 25.18 24.98
CA SER A 71 -11.13 25.17 25.47
C SER A 71 -12.14 25.21 24.32
N SER A 72 -12.89 24.11 24.13
CA SER A 72 -13.98 24.04 23.16
C SER A 72 -15.23 24.72 23.74
N HIS A 73 -15.78 25.66 22.97
CA HIS A 73 -17.07 26.27 23.25
C HIS A 73 -18.19 25.26 22.92
N LYS A 74 -19.08 25.08 23.90
CA LYS A 74 -20.27 24.22 23.88
C LYS A 74 -21.26 24.56 22.75
N SER A 75 -21.85 23.50 22.21
CA SER A 75 -23.28 23.36 21.87
C SER A 75 -23.83 24.11 20.65
N TRP A 76 -23.75 23.49 19.47
CA TRP A 76 -24.59 23.85 18.31
C TRP A 76 -25.20 22.65 17.54
N TRP A 77 -24.90 21.40 17.87
CA TRP A 77 -25.40 20.24 17.09
C TRP A 77 -26.67 19.57 17.63
N GLN A 78 -27.56 20.35 18.26
CA GLN A 78 -28.94 19.94 18.51
C GLN A 78 -29.90 20.87 17.76
N ARG A 79 -30.11 20.58 16.48
CA ARG A 79 -31.26 21.12 15.75
C ARG A 79 -31.97 19.98 15.02
N GLN A 80 -33.23 19.80 15.38
CA GLN A 80 -34.15 18.79 14.85
C GLN A 80 -34.37 19.02 13.35
N VAL A 81 -34.18 17.98 12.56
CA VAL A 81 -34.45 17.99 11.11
C VAL A 81 -35.96 17.81 10.89
N PRO A 82 -36.63 18.69 10.11
CA PRO A 82 -38.08 18.62 9.90
C PRO A 82 -38.48 17.50 8.93
N ALA A 83 -39.63 16.87 9.18
CA ALA A 83 -40.14 15.65 8.53
C ALA A 83 -40.41 15.73 7.00
N TRP A 84 -40.12 16.86 6.35
CA TRP A 84 -40.31 17.04 4.91
C TRP A 84 -39.18 16.40 4.07
N SER A 85 -38.10 15.92 4.70
CA SER A 85 -36.97 15.24 4.03
C SER A 85 -37.33 13.88 3.44
N LEU A 86 -38.46 13.26 3.85
CA LEU A 86 -38.84 11.91 3.41
C LEU A 86 -39.54 11.86 2.05
N ALA A 87 -39.96 12.99 1.47
CA ALA A 87 -40.64 13.00 0.17
C ALA A 87 -39.66 13.04 -1.03
N ALA A 88 -38.40 13.42 -0.80
CA ALA A 88 -37.41 13.55 -1.89
C ALA A 88 -36.73 12.22 -2.29
N SER A 89 -36.88 11.16 -1.50
CA SER A 89 -36.24 9.86 -1.76
C SER A 89 -36.96 9.00 -2.81
N LEU A 90 -38.20 9.33 -3.20
CA LEU A 90 -38.97 8.54 -4.17
C LEU A 90 -38.74 8.93 -5.64
N LEU A 91 -38.06 10.05 -5.93
CA LEU A 91 -37.78 10.51 -7.30
C LEU A 91 -36.40 10.07 -7.85
N LEU A 92 -35.52 9.48 -7.02
CA LEU A 92 -34.20 9.01 -7.45
C LEU A 92 -34.20 7.58 -8.03
N ALA A 93 -35.33 6.87 -8.01
CA ALA A 93 -35.44 5.48 -8.47
C ALA A 93 -35.68 5.33 -9.99
N ILE A 94 -35.82 6.43 -10.74
CA ILE A 94 -36.12 6.42 -12.19
C ILE A 94 -35.16 7.32 -12.97
N LEU A 95 -33.86 7.24 -12.67
CA LEU A 95 -32.84 7.74 -13.57
C LEU A 95 -32.28 6.57 -14.39
N PRO A 96 -32.18 6.68 -15.73
CA PRO A 96 -31.64 5.63 -16.57
C PRO A 96 -30.17 5.42 -16.20
N SER A 97 -29.88 4.23 -15.69
CA SER A 97 -28.56 3.78 -15.22
C SER A 97 -27.44 3.92 -16.26
N GLY A 98 -27.75 4.19 -17.54
CA GLY A 98 -26.75 4.39 -18.59
C GLY A 98 -25.97 5.72 -18.54
N TYR A 99 -26.52 6.80 -17.97
CA TYR A 99 -25.83 8.11 -18.00
C TYR A 99 -24.86 8.33 -16.82
N LEU A 100 -25.06 7.64 -15.69
CA LEU A 100 -24.13 7.70 -14.56
C LEU A 100 -22.83 6.94 -14.83
N TYR A 101 -22.85 5.92 -15.70
CA TYR A 101 -21.62 5.23 -16.10
C TYR A 101 -20.64 6.14 -16.81
N HIS A 102 -21.11 7.14 -17.58
CA HIS A 102 -20.23 8.04 -18.32
C HIS A 102 -19.62 9.16 -17.45
N THR A 103 -20.27 9.53 -16.34
CA THR A 103 -19.74 10.57 -15.44
C THR A 103 -18.89 10.00 -14.30
N LEU A 104 -19.11 8.74 -13.91
CA LEU A 104 -18.27 8.05 -12.93
C LEU A 104 -16.97 7.51 -13.55
N SER A 105 -16.95 7.17 -14.84
CA SER A 105 -15.72 6.77 -15.54
C SER A 105 -14.81 7.95 -15.93
N GLN A 106 -15.17 9.17 -15.55
CA GLN A 106 -14.33 10.38 -15.67
C GLN A 106 -13.85 10.91 -14.31
N GLN A 107 -13.98 10.15 -13.22
CA GLN A 107 -13.08 10.37 -12.09
C GLN A 107 -11.68 9.98 -12.54
N SER A 108 -10.99 10.95 -13.12
CA SER A 108 -9.54 10.91 -13.30
C SER A 108 -8.97 10.63 -11.92
N PHE A 109 -8.47 9.41 -11.70
CA PHE A 109 -7.70 9.09 -10.50
C PHE A 109 -6.66 10.20 -10.33
N PRO A 110 -6.59 10.85 -9.16
CA PRO A 110 -5.86 12.10 -9.02
C PRO A 110 -4.35 11.85 -9.05
N ASP A 111 -3.74 11.70 -10.24
CA ASP A 111 -2.29 11.52 -10.48
C ASP A 111 -1.57 10.93 -9.26
N SER A 112 -2.06 9.77 -8.81
CA SER A 112 -1.58 9.12 -7.60
C SER A 112 -0.41 8.24 -8.02
N HIS A 113 0.75 8.88 -8.19
CA HIS A 113 2.02 8.19 -8.34
C HIS A 113 2.30 7.43 -7.04
N ILE A 114 1.81 6.19 -6.96
CA ILE A 114 2.18 5.20 -5.94
C ILE A 114 3.33 4.40 -6.54
N SER A 115 4.46 4.38 -5.85
CA SER A 115 5.66 3.67 -6.27
C SER A 115 5.82 2.44 -5.39
N VAL A 116 5.72 1.25 -5.99
CA VAL A 116 5.94 -0.02 -5.29
C VAL A 116 7.33 -0.53 -5.66
N VAL A 117 8.18 -0.72 -4.66
CA VAL A 117 9.56 -1.17 -4.84
C VAL A 117 9.73 -2.53 -4.17
N ASN A 118 10.32 -3.48 -4.89
CA ASN A 118 10.63 -4.81 -4.35
C ASN A 118 12.02 -4.81 -3.69
N LEU A 119 12.10 -5.38 -2.50
CA LEU A 119 13.30 -5.64 -1.72
C LEU A 119 13.68 -7.12 -1.88
N PRO A 120 14.52 -7.50 -2.86
CA PRO A 120 14.97 -8.87 -3.00
C PRO A 120 15.83 -9.30 -1.82
N LEU A 121 15.31 -10.27 -1.07
CA LEU A 121 16.01 -10.90 0.05
C LEU A 121 16.93 -12.03 -0.41
N SER A 122 16.80 -12.50 -1.64
CA SER A 122 17.61 -13.58 -2.22
C SER A 122 19.10 -13.22 -2.38
N GLU A 123 19.45 -11.92 -2.41
CA GLU A 123 20.82 -11.42 -2.54
C GLU A 123 21.54 -11.26 -1.18
N LEU A 124 21.45 -12.28 -0.31
CA LEU A 124 21.95 -12.27 1.08
C LEU A 124 23.47 -12.18 1.24
N ARG A 125 24.25 -12.12 0.16
CA ARG A 125 25.71 -12.09 0.24
C ARG A 125 26.33 -11.23 -0.85
N GLY A 126 26.42 -9.93 -0.61
CA GLY A 126 27.57 -9.15 -1.10
C GLY A 126 27.30 -7.89 -1.94
N ALA A 127 26.05 -7.55 -2.26
CA ALA A 127 25.75 -6.30 -2.94
C ALA A 127 24.96 -5.36 -2.01
N GLU A 128 25.54 -4.20 -1.69
CA GLU A 128 24.77 -3.06 -1.18
C GLU A 128 23.75 -2.68 -2.25
N GLN A 129 22.49 -3.00 -2.01
CA GLN A 129 21.44 -2.66 -2.94
C GLN A 129 21.11 -1.17 -2.78
N ALA A 130 21.26 -0.40 -3.85
CA ALA A 130 20.86 0.99 -3.90
C ALA A 130 19.48 1.10 -4.56
N ILE A 131 18.50 1.56 -3.80
CA ILE A 131 17.13 1.79 -4.27
C ILE A 131 16.96 3.27 -4.50
N THR A 132 16.47 3.66 -5.68
CA THR A 132 16.17 5.07 -5.97
C THR A 132 14.66 5.32 -5.92
N ILE A 133 14.25 6.25 -5.07
CA ILE A 133 12.86 6.70 -4.95
C ILE A 133 12.77 8.15 -5.41
N LYS A 134 11.72 8.49 -6.16
CA LYS A 134 11.44 9.88 -6.53
C LYS A 134 10.58 10.54 -5.47
N ARG A 135 10.95 11.73 -5.03
CA ARG A 135 10.18 12.50 -4.06
C ARG A 135 8.79 12.90 -4.54
N ASP A 136 8.60 13.04 -5.85
CA ASP A 136 7.30 13.40 -6.44
C ASP A 136 6.26 12.27 -6.32
N ASP A 137 6.68 11.04 -5.97
CA ASP A 137 5.78 9.94 -5.68
C ASP A 137 4.98 10.26 -4.41
N LYS A 138 3.65 10.27 -4.52
CA LYS A 138 2.75 10.61 -3.41
C LYS A 138 2.78 9.57 -2.30
N GLN A 139 3.17 8.33 -2.61
CA GLN A 139 3.27 7.23 -1.66
C GLN A 139 4.30 6.23 -2.17
N VAL A 140 5.10 5.70 -1.26
CA VAL A 140 6.13 4.72 -1.60
C VAL A 140 5.99 3.53 -0.67
N ILE A 141 5.74 2.38 -1.28
CA ILE A 141 5.56 1.11 -0.57
C ILE A 141 6.74 0.22 -0.93
N LEU A 142 7.51 -0.18 0.06
CA LEU A 142 8.49 -1.25 -0.12
C LEU A 142 7.79 -2.58 0.14
N SER A 143 8.09 -3.58 -0.67
CA SER A 143 7.60 -4.94 -0.51
C SER A 143 8.78 -5.90 -0.40
N ALA A 144 8.72 -6.87 0.51
CA ALA A 144 9.75 -7.89 0.66
C ALA A 144 9.10 -9.26 0.84
N TYR A 145 9.58 -10.28 0.14
CA TYR A 145 9.12 -11.66 0.32
C TYR A 145 10.00 -12.39 1.34
N ILE A 146 9.41 -12.86 2.43
CA ILE A 146 10.08 -13.64 3.48
C ILE A 146 9.81 -15.12 3.25
N ASP A 147 10.88 -15.88 3.00
CA ASP A 147 10.82 -17.33 2.90
C ASP A 147 10.90 -17.94 4.32
N THR A 148 9.73 -18.26 4.88
CA THR A 148 9.61 -18.81 6.24
C THR A 148 10.04 -20.27 6.35
N ASP A 149 10.31 -20.96 5.23
CA ASP A 149 10.92 -22.30 5.26
C ASP A 149 12.40 -22.23 5.68
N ILE A 150 13.00 -21.02 5.66
CA ILE A 150 14.36 -20.77 6.14
C ILE A 150 14.32 -20.46 7.65
N ILE A 151 14.96 -21.33 8.44
CA ILE A 151 14.98 -21.31 9.93
C ILE A 151 15.34 -19.95 10.55
N ASN A 152 16.07 -19.08 9.84
CA ASN A 152 16.49 -17.76 10.32
C ASN A 152 15.74 -16.60 9.65
N MET A 153 14.57 -16.88 9.07
CA MET A 153 13.69 -15.89 8.45
C MET A 153 12.28 -15.93 9.01
N ASP A 154 11.89 -16.98 9.74
CA ASP A 154 10.57 -17.09 10.36
C ASP A 154 10.56 -16.42 11.74
N PHE A 155 10.07 -15.17 11.77
CA PHE A 155 9.88 -14.39 12.99
C PHE A 155 8.40 -14.04 13.19
N PRO A 156 7.93 -13.93 14.46
CA PRO A 156 6.57 -13.53 14.75
C PRO A 156 6.27 -12.09 14.31
N LEU A 157 7.27 -11.22 14.35
CA LEU A 157 7.19 -9.81 13.96
C LEU A 157 8.48 -9.40 13.25
N TYR A 158 8.38 -8.35 12.44
CA TYR A 158 9.49 -7.75 11.73
C TYR A 158 9.55 -6.27 12.03
N GLY A 159 10.70 -5.67 11.80
CA GLY A 159 10.86 -4.24 11.89
C GLY A 159 11.73 -3.71 10.77
N PHE A 160 11.54 -2.43 10.50
CA PHE A 160 12.24 -1.72 9.46
C PHE A 160 12.71 -0.37 9.99
N GLN A 161 13.97 -0.05 9.74
CA GLN A 161 14.59 1.20 10.17
C GLN A 161 15.24 1.91 9.01
N LEU A 162 15.17 3.24 9.04
CA LEU A 162 15.88 4.15 8.14
C LEU A 162 16.77 5.07 8.95
N SER A 163 18.05 5.13 8.58
CA SER A 163 19.05 6.04 9.16
C SER A 163 19.65 6.92 8.07
N LYS A 164 19.96 8.17 8.40
CA LYS A 164 20.55 9.12 7.44
C LYS A 164 22.07 9.10 7.59
N GLY A 165 22.77 8.43 6.67
CA GLY A 165 24.21 8.16 6.80
C GLY A 165 24.52 7.22 7.98
N ASP A 166 25.68 7.37 8.61
CA ASP A 166 26.10 6.61 9.81
C ASP A 166 25.48 7.14 11.12
N ALA A 167 24.26 7.70 11.06
CA ALA A 167 23.58 8.17 12.26
C ALA A 167 23.19 6.97 13.14
N GLU A 168 23.52 7.05 14.43
CA GLU A 168 23.20 6.01 15.43
C GLU A 168 21.69 5.94 15.69
N ASP A 169 21.00 7.08 15.62
CA ASP A 169 19.55 7.16 15.77
C ASP A 169 18.83 7.04 14.40
N PRO A 170 17.83 6.15 14.27
CA PRO A 170 17.02 6.07 13.06
C PRO A 170 16.19 7.35 12.89
N VAL A 171 16.14 7.87 11.66
CA VAL A 171 15.26 8.98 11.30
C VAL A 171 13.81 8.54 11.19
N TRP A 172 13.58 7.24 10.99
CA TRP A 172 12.27 6.64 10.87
C TRP A 172 12.36 5.15 11.17
N GLN A 173 11.36 4.61 11.85
CA GLN A 173 11.27 3.19 12.16
C GLN A 173 9.82 2.72 12.16
N LEU A 174 9.62 1.48 11.72
CA LEU A 174 8.42 0.71 11.94
C LEU A 174 8.80 -0.54 12.71
N GLU A 175 8.06 -0.78 13.78
CA GLU A 175 8.14 -1.99 14.59
C GLU A 175 6.83 -2.77 14.39
N ASP A 176 6.82 -4.03 14.77
CA ASP A 176 5.62 -4.89 14.76
C ASP A 176 4.99 -5.12 13.37
N LEU A 177 5.80 -5.13 12.31
CA LEU A 177 5.34 -5.50 10.97
C LEU A 177 5.00 -7.00 10.94
N GLN A 178 3.85 -7.32 10.37
CA GLN A 178 3.38 -8.69 10.22
C GLN A 178 3.47 -9.15 8.77
N LEU A 179 3.74 -10.43 8.60
CA LEU A 179 3.63 -11.05 7.28
C LEU A 179 2.17 -11.25 6.92
N THR A 180 1.89 -11.02 5.64
CA THR A 180 0.67 -11.50 5.02
C THR A 180 0.69 -13.03 4.91
N SER A 181 -0.46 -13.61 4.58
CA SER A 181 -0.61 -15.07 4.46
C SER A 181 0.24 -15.71 3.36
N ASP A 182 0.71 -14.91 2.40
CA ASP A 182 1.62 -15.30 1.31
C ASP A 182 3.10 -14.99 1.61
N GLY A 183 3.45 -14.58 2.85
CA GLY A 183 4.83 -14.33 3.25
C GLY A 183 5.38 -12.98 2.79
N MET A 184 4.51 -12.04 2.38
CA MET A 184 4.93 -10.69 1.99
C MET A 184 4.93 -9.74 3.19
N LEU A 185 5.93 -8.85 3.21
CA LEU A 185 6.02 -7.73 4.12
C LEU A 185 5.85 -6.44 3.33
N TYR A 186 4.98 -5.54 3.79
CA TYR A 186 4.78 -4.24 3.17
C TYR A 186 5.15 -3.13 4.14
N ILE A 187 5.98 -2.20 3.66
CA ILE A 187 6.52 -1.08 4.43
C ILE A 187 6.09 0.19 3.71
N ASP A 188 5.08 0.88 4.25
CA ASP A 188 4.68 2.18 3.76
C ASP A 188 5.61 3.27 4.33
N LEU A 189 6.44 3.86 3.49
CA LEU A 189 7.31 4.98 3.88
C LEU A 189 6.54 6.29 4.08
N GLY A 190 5.22 6.28 3.83
CA GLY A 190 4.31 7.39 3.98
C GLY A 190 4.49 8.48 2.92
N LYS A 191 3.71 9.54 3.07
CA LYS A 191 3.72 10.70 2.16
C LYS A 191 4.63 11.79 2.75
N ASN A 192 5.76 12.09 2.11
CA ASN A 192 6.56 13.33 2.30
C ASN A 192 7.46 13.53 3.53
N TYR A 193 7.74 12.54 4.38
CA TYR A 193 8.65 12.78 5.52
C TYR A 193 10.14 12.67 5.19
N LEU A 194 10.50 11.92 4.14
CA LEU A 194 11.90 11.74 3.76
C LEU A 194 12.41 12.97 2.98
N GLN A 195 13.50 13.54 3.46
CA GLN A 195 14.22 14.58 2.74
C GLN A 195 14.97 13.96 1.57
N ALA A 196 15.27 14.75 0.53
CA ALA A 196 16.16 14.26 -0.51
C ALA A 196 17.54 13.95 0.09
N GLY A 197 18.10 12.80 -0.23
CA GLY A 197 19.36 12.34 0.36
C GLY A 197 19.52 10.82 0.33
N ARG A 198 20.67 10.37 0.83
CA ARG A 198 21.01 8.96 0.97
C ARG A 198 20.68 8.49 2.38
N TYR A 199 19.97 7.38 2.45
CA TYR A 199 19.60 6.70 3.68
C TYR A 199 20.16 5.28 3.65
N GLN A 200 20.40 4.73 4.82
CA GLN A 200 20.61 3.31 5.02
C GLN A 200 19.32 2.72 5.59
N PHE A 201 18.88 1.60 5.04
CA PHE A 201 17.76 0.86 5.61
C PHE A 201 18.23 -0.46 6.20
N ASN A 202 17.55 -0.90 7.27
CA ASN A 202 17.72 -2.21 7.88
C ASN A 202 16.35 -2.85 8.04
N LEU A 203 16.21 -4.08 7.55
CA LEU A 203 15.08 -4.97 7.79
C LEU A 203 15.54 -6.06 8.75
N PHE A 204 14.80 -6.27 9.84
CA PHE A 204 15.12 -7.24 10.87
C PHE A 204 13.89 -8.05 11.30
N GLY A 205 14.14 -9.28 11.73
CA GLY A 205 13.18 -10.09 12.46
C GLY A 205 13.26 -9.80 13.95
N LEU A 206 12.12 -9.88 14.64
CA LEU A 206 12.00 -9.66 16.08
C LEU A 206 11.75 -11.01 16.78
N GLU A 207 12.72 -11.45 17.57
CA GLU A 207 12.63 -12.63 18.44
C GLU A 207 12.34 -12.16 19.88
N ASP A 208 11.30 -12.74 20.50
CA ASP A 208 10.86 -12.44 21.88
C ASP A 208 10.60 -10.94 22.18
N GLY A 209 10.29 -10.14 21.15
CA GLY A 209 9.91 -8.73 21.27
C GLY A 209 11.07 -7.73 21.47
N GLU A 210 12.28 -8.18 21.77
CA GLU A 210 13.44 -7.28 21.97
C GLU A 210 14.67 -7.65 21.13
N ARG A 211 14.83 -8.92 20.72
CA ARG A 211 16.02 -9.35 20.00
C ARG A 211 15.85 -9.17 18.50
N GLN A 212 16.67 -8.29 17.94
CA GLN A 212 16.68 -8.00 16.51
C GLN A 212 17.67 -8.89 15.76
N VAL A 213 17.19 -9.60 14.73
CA VAL A 213 18.02 -10.36 13.80
C VAL A 213 18.01 -9.66 12.45
N LEU A 214 19.15 -9.12 12.02
CA LEU A 214 19.26 -8.42 10.73
C LEU A 214 19.03 -9.40 9.57
N LEU A 215 18.03 -9.13 8.75
CA LEU A 215 17.69 -9.90 7.55
C LEU A 215 18.28 -9.27 6.29
N LYS A 216 18.20 -7.94 6.19
CA LYS A 216 18.69 -7.19 5.04
C LYS A 216 19.08 -5.78 5.43
N SER A 217 20.12 -5.28 4.79
CA SER A 217 20.45 -3.85 4.80
C SER A 217 20.79 -3.37 3.39
N GLY A 218 20.66 -2.08 3.17
CA GLY A 218 20.98 -1.46 1.89
C GLY A 218 20.90 0.06 1.94
N LEU A 219 21.05 0.66 0.77
CA LEU A 219 21.00 2.11 0.59
C LEU A 219 19.70 2.51 -0.11
N LEU A 220 19.11 3.61 0.34
CA LEU A 220 17.93 4.22 -0.21
C LEU A 220 18.28 5.66 -0.61
N ASP A 221 18.40 5.91 -1.91
CA ASP A 221 18.63 7.23 -2.49
C ASP A 221 17.28 7.89 -2.83
N VAL A 222 16.91 8.92 -2.08
CA VAL A 222 15.71 9.72 -2.33
C VAL A 222 16.10 10.90 -3.21
N SER A 223 15.73 10.83 -4.49
CA SER A 223 15.98 11.90 -5.46
C SER A 223 14.96 13.02 -5.31
N ARG A 224 15.34 14.22 -5.75
CA ARG A 224 14.35 15.28 -6.02
C ARG A 224 13.51 14.93 -7.23
#